data_AF-A0A450ZT65-F1
#
_entry.id   AF-A0A450ZT65-F1
#
_cell.length_a   1.000
_cell.length_b   1.000
_cell.length_c   1.000
_cell.angle_alpha   90.00
_cell.angle_beta   90.00
_cell.angle_gamma   90.00
#
_symmetry.space_group_name_H-M   'P 1'
#
loop_
_entity.id
_entity.type
_entity.pdbx_description
1 polymer ?
#
loop_
_entity_poly.entity_id
_entity_poly.type
_entity_poly.pdbx_seq_one_letter_code
_entity_poly.pdbx_strand_id
1 'polypeptide(L)'
;MNTTVNHPPKLLAGKPPIGVSDFPELIREGYCYVDKSLLIQSVLNSPAKVLLLPRPRRFGKTLNLSMLRAFFERDRPGNAELFRGLAIERAGEEYVTHQGRYPVVFLTLKDVKTLNWEDCLGHIKDLISEEFERHAGLLEAAALSEQEKKRYRIILSQQASQNYYESSLKYLLAWLERATGEQVVLLIDEYDTPIHAGYQSGF
;
A
#
# COMPACT_ATOMS: atom_id res chain seq x y z
N MET A 1 19.69 29.13 -8.18
CA MET A 1 20.58 28.39 -7.25
C MET A 1 19.97 28.45 -5.87
N ASN A 2 19.16 27.44 -5.50
CA ASN A 2 18.69 27.28 -4.12
C ASN A 2 19.36 26.02 -3.56
N THR A 3 20.41 26.24 -2.79
CA THR A 3 21.06 25.23 -1.96
C THR A 3 20.12 24.94 -0.78
N THR A 4 19.30 23.90 -0.88
CA THR A 4 18.62 23.35 0.29
C THR A 4 19.68 22.70 1.18
N VAL A 5 19.74 23.16 2.42
CA VAL A 5 20.61 22.61 3.47
C VAL A 5 20.20 21.16 3.67
N ASN A 6 21.06 20.26 3.20
CA ASN A 6 20.88 18.82 3.28
C ASN A 6 21.13 18.41 4.75
N HIS A 7 20.08 18.41 5.58
CA HIS A 7 20.19 17.83 6.91
C HIS A 7 20.44 16.33 6.75
N PRO A 8 21.55 15.78 7.26
CA PRO A 8 21.79 14.34 7.19
C PRO A 8 20.65 13.64 7.94
N PRO A 9 20.07 12.55 7.38
CA PRO A 9 19.03 11.82 8.06
C PRO A 9 19.55 11.36 9.42
N LYS A 10 18.85 11.74 10.48
CA LYS A 10 19.22 11.35 11.84
C LYS A 10 18.99 9.85 11.96
N LEU A 11 20.08 9.08 11.99
CA LEU A 11 20.04 7.64 12.25
C LEU A 11 19.43 7.43 13.64
N LEU A 12 18.28 6.74 13.71
CA LEU A 12 17.77 6.23 14.98
C LEU A 12 18.72 5.10 15.42
N ALA A 13 19.31 5.21 16.62
CA ALA A 13 20.29 4.24 17.10
C ALA A 13 19.59 2.92 17.47
N GLY A 14 19.97 1.81 16.81
CA GLY A 14 19.31 0.51 16.97
C GLY A 14 20.04 -0.61 16.22
N LYS A 15 19.53 -1.85 16.34
CA LYS A 15 20.04 -2.99 15.56
C LYS A 15 19.73 -2.80 14.06
N PRO A 16 20.56 -3.30 13.13
CA PRO A 16 20.24 -3.21 11.71
C PRO A 16 18.96 -4.01 11.39
N PRO A 17 18.00 -3.45 10.63
CA PRO A 17 16.75 -4.12 10.26
C PRO A 17 17.01 -5.11 9.11
N ILE A 18 17.60 -6.26 9.43
CA ILE A 18 17.87 -7.30 8.43
C ILE A 18 16.58 -8.06 8.16
N GLY A 19 16.03 -7.92 6.94
CA GLY A 19 14.81 -8.61 6.52
C GLY A 19 13.50 -7.94 6.96
N VAL A 20 13.55 -6.89 7.78
CA VAL A 20 12.37 -6.14 8.22
C VAL A 20 11.97 -5.17 7.11
N SER A 21 10.75 -5.34 6.58
CA SER A 21 10.16 -4.45 5.56
C SER A 21 8.84 -3.83 6.01
N ASP A 22 8.41 -4.08 7.25
CA ASP A 22 7.28 -3.42 7.87
C ASP A 22 7.76 -2.18 8.63
N PHE A 23 7.30 -1.00 8.21
CA PHE A 23 7.70 0.27 8.82
C PHE A 23 7.19 0.41 10.26
N PRO A 24 5.92 0.09 10.58
CA PRO A 24 5.45 0.08 11.96
C PRO A 24 6.28 -0.81 12.91
N GLU A 25 6.58 -2.05 12.51
CA GLU A 25 7.47 -2.97 13.25
C GLU A 25 8.85 -2.34 13.44
N LEU A 26 9.44 -1.82 12.36
CA LEU A 26 10.77 -1.23 12.36
C LEU A 26 10.92 -0.12 13.40
N ILE A 27 9.95 0.80 13.45
CA ILE A 27 9.96 1.94 14.38
C ILE A 27 9.67 1.49 15.82
N ARG A 28 8.68 0.62 16.04
CA ARG A 28 8.29 0.18 17.40
C ARG A 28 9.35 -0.67 18.07
N GLU A 29 10.04 -1.52 17.33
CA GLU A 29 11.13 -2.35 17.84
C GLU A 29 12.47 -1.60 17.95
N GLY A 30 12.52 -0.33 17.55
CA GLY A 30 13.71 0.52 17.70
C GLY A 30 14.88 0.08 16.82
N TYR A 31 14.62 -0.41 15.61
CA TYR A 31 15.69 -0.72 14.65
C TYR A 31 16.36 0.56 14.12
N CYS A 32 17.57 0.39 13.61
CA CYS A 32 18.27 1.45 12.89
C CYS A 32 17.48 1.85 11.65
N TYR A 33 17.05 3.11 11.60
CA TYR A 33 16.24 3.66 10.51
C TYR A 33 16.92 4.89 9.92
N VAL A 34 17.04 4.91 8.59
CA VAL A 34 17.37 6.12 7.83
C VAL A 34 16.06 6.79 7.46
N ASP A 35 15.80 7.95 8.06
CA ASP A 35 14.57 8.70 7.86
C ASP A 35 14.38 9.10 6.39
N LYS A 36 13.35 8.51 5.76
CA LYS A 36 12.89 8.82 4.39
C LYS A 36 11.47 9.36 4.38
N SER A 37 10.97 9.83 5.52
CA SER A 37 9.58 10.27 5.67
C SER A 37 9.21 11.46 4.78
N LEU A 38 10.17 12.26 4.31
CA LEU A 38 9.93 13.30 3.29
C LEU A 38 9.51 12.74 1.91
N LEU A 39 9.59 11.43 1.70
CA LEU A 39 8.93 10.79 0.55
C LEU A 39 7.41 11.03 0.58
N ILE A 40 6.79 11.09 1.76
CA ILE A 40 5.35 11.40 1.91
C ILE A 40 5.06 12.79 1.33
N GLN A 41 5.85 13.80 1.71
CA GLN A 41 5.76 15.15 1.16
C GLN A 41 5.95 15.15 -0.36
N SER A 42 6.91 14.36 -0.87
CA SER A 42 7.20 14.28 -2.31
C SER A 42 6.03 13.65 -3.08
N VAL A 43 5.35 12.66 -2.50
CA VAL A 43 4.14 12.05 -3.05
C VAL A 43 2.99 13.05 -3.06
N LEU A 44 2.75 13.76 -1.95
CA LEU A 44 1.66 14.73 -1.83
C LEU A 44 1.82 15.95 -2.74
N ASN A 45 3.06 16.42 -2.94
CA ASN A 45 3.36 17.54 -3.84
C ASN A 45 3.36 17.16 -5.33
N SER A 46 3.31 15.86 -5.64
CA SER A 46 3.35 15.42 -7.03
C SER A 46 2.02 15.70 -7.72
N PRO A 47 2.01 16.32 -8.91
CA PRO A 47 0.79 16.45 -9.72
C PRO A 47 0.39 15.14 -10.40
N ALA A 48 1.24 14.11 -10.33
CA ALA A 48 1.00 12.84 -11.00
C ALA A 48 -0.01 11.98 -10.22
N LYS A 49 -1.07 11.52 -10.90
CA LYS A 49 -2.05 10.57 -10.33
C LYS A 49 -1.48 9.16 -10.12
N VAL A 50 -0.40 8.83 -10.83
CA VAL A 50 0.29 7.53 -10.75
C VAL A 50 1.78 7.80 -10.61
N LEU A 51 2.38 7.24 -9.56
CA LEU A 51 3.81 7.32 -9.29
C LEU A 51 4.44 5.95 -9.46
N LEU A 52 5.29 5.82 -10.49
CA LEU A 52 6.12 4.64 -10.66
C LEU A 52 7.46 4.85 -9.96
N LEU A 53 7.76 3.98 -8.99
CA LEU A 53 9.06 3.93 -8.35
C LEU A 53 9.93 2.87 -9.08
N PRO A 54 10.81 3.27 -10.03
CA PRO A 54 11.60 2.33 -10.85
C PRO A 54 12.60 1.54 -9.99
N ARG A 55 13.26 0.51 -10.54
CA ARG A 55 13.90 -0.64 -9.85
C ARG A 55 15.41 -0.51 -9.51
N PRO A 56 15.88 0.39 -8.62
CA PRO A 56 17.11 0.12 -7.91
C PRO A 56 16.83 -0.97 -6.87
N ARG A 57 17.54 -2.10 -6.99
CA ARG A 57 17.46 -3.20 -6.02
C ARG A 57 17.92 -2.69 -4.64
N ARG A 58 17.31 -3.22 -3.57
CA ARG A 58 17.67 -2.94 -2.16
C ARG A 58 17.56 -1.46 -1.74
N PHE A 59 16.76 -0.66 -2.43
CA PHE A 59 16.55 0.74 -2.07
C PHE A 59 15.52 0.97 -0.96
N GLY A 60 14.92 -0.11 -0.44
CA GLY A 60 13.92 -0.06 0.62
C GLY A 60 12.52 0.32 0.13
N LYS A 61 12.14 -0.09 -1.08
CA LYS A 61 10.83 0.22 -1.66
C LYS A 61 9.66 -0.34 -0.86
N THR A 62 9.71 -1.63 -0.53
CA THR A 62 8.69 -2.29 0.30
C THR A 62 8.53 -1.57 1.63
N LEU A 63 9.65 -1.23 2.29
CA LEU A 63 9.63 -0.44 3.52
C LEU A 63 9.02 0.95 3.32
N ASN A 64 9.35 1.64 2.23
CA ASN A 64 8.77 2.94 1.90
C ASN A 64 7.26 2.85 1.59
N LEU A 65 6.80 1.79 0.92
CA LEU A 65 5.37 1.55 0.68
C LEU A 65 4.65 1.22 1.99
N SER A 66 5.26 0.43 2.88
CA SER A 66 4.75 0.20 4.24
C SER A 66 4.67 1.50 5.03
N MET A 67 5.66 2.40 4.91
CA MET A 67 5.62 3.73 5.52
C MET A 67 4.49 4.60 4.95
N LEU A 68 4.32 4.66 3.62
CA LEU A 68 3.23 5.41 2.98
C LEU A 68 1.86 4.86 3.41
N ARG A 69 1.72 3.53 3.45
CA ARG A 69 0.54 2.86 4.00
C ARG A 69 0.30 3.29 5.44
N ALA A 70 1.29 3.17 6.31
CA ALA A 70 1.16 3.53 7.73
C ALA A 70 0.79 5.01 7.93
N PHE A 71 1.27 5.90 7.05
CA PHE A 71 0.97 7.32 7.10
C PHE A 71 -0.47 7.61 6.65
N PHE A 72 -0.91 7.11 5.49
CA PHE A 72 -2.20 7.48 4.91
C PHE A 72 -3.38 6.67 5.45
N GLU A 73 -3.16 5.41 5.86
CA GLU A 73 -4.23 4.46 6.18
C GLU A 73 -5.03 4.91 7.40
N ARG A 74 -6.32 5.14 7.17
CA ARG A 74 -7.32 5.40 8.21
C ARG A 74 -7.56 4.20 9.11
N ASP A 75 -8.24 4.45 10.23
CA ASP A 75 -8.72 3.40 11.16
C ASP A 75 -7.58 2.51 11.72
N ARG A 76 -6.36 3.08 11.79
CA ARG A 76 -5.16 2.47 12.38
C ARG A 76 -4.70 3.26 13.61
N PRO A 77 -5.35 3.07 14.77
CA PRO A 77 -4.94 3.76 15.99
C PRO A 77 -3.48 3.43 16.34
N GLY A 78 -2.73 4.44 16.76
CA GLY A 78 -1.30 4.31 17.08
C GLY A 78 -0.35 4.48 15.90
N ASN A 79 -0.83 4.59 14.66
CA ASN A 79 0.05 4.92 13.52
C ASN A 79 0.57 6.36 13.57
N ALA A 80 -0.19 7.29 14.17
CA ALA A 80 0.24 8.68 14.31
C ALA A 80 1.59 8.81 15.04
N GLU A 81 1.79 7.95 16.05
CA GLU A 81 2.99 7.96 16.89
C GLU A 81 4.24 7.47 16.16
N LEU A 82 4.09 6.67 15.09
CA LEU A 82 5.21 6.15 14.29
C LEU A 82 6.02 7.25 13.60
N PHE A 83 5.42 8.43 13.42
CA PHE A 83 6.03 9.55 12.70
C PHE A 83 6.58 10.63 13.63
N ARG A 84 6.44 10.48 14.96
CA ARG A 84 6.97 11.45 15.92
C ARG A 84 8.49 11.53 15.81
N GLY A 85 8.99 12.77 15.73
CA GLY A 85 10.41 13.06 15.60
C GLY A 85 11.01 12.81 14.21
N LEU A 86 10.25 12.27 13.25
CA LEU A 86 10.67 12.12 11.86
C LEU A 86 10.52 13.45 11.09
N ALA A 87 11.21 13.56 9.97
CA ALA A 87 11.24 14.77 9.16
C ALA A 87 9.86 15.20 8.66
N ILE A 88 8.95 14.25 8.37
CA ILE A 88 7.57 14.57 7.92
C ILE A 88 6.75 15.31 8.98
N GLU A 89 6.95 15.04 10.26
CA GLU A 89 6.27 15.75 11.36
C GLU A 89 6.60 17.26 11.33
N ARG A 90 7.81 17.60 10.87
CA ARG A 90 8.30 18.98 10.79
C ARG A 90 8.08 19.62 9.42
N ALA A 91 7.55 18.88 8.44
CA ALA A 91 7.41 19.35 7.07
C ALA A 91 6.29 20.38 6.90
N GLY A 92 5.31 20.40 7.81
CA GLY A 92 4.20 21.37 7.82
C GLY A 92 2.86 20.72 8.13
N GLU A 93 1.93 21.51 8.69
CA GLU A 93 0.58 21.05 9.06
C GLU A 93 -0.21 20.56 7.83
N GLU A 94 -0.01 21.19 6.67
CA GLU A 94 -0.63 20.77 5.41
C GLU A 94 -0.40 19.28 5.11
N TYR A 95 0.79 18.75 5.39
CA TYR A 95 1.11 17.34 5.19
C TYR A 95 0.54 16.45 6.30
N VAL A 96 0.60 16.91 7.55
CA VAL A 96 0.11 16.15 8.71
C VAL A 96 -1.41 15.92 8.64
N THR A 97 -2.18 16.82 8.02
CA THR A 97 -3.63 16.64 7.83
C THR A 97 -4.00 15.43 6.96
N HIS A 98 -3.05 14.88 6.19
CA HIS A 98 -3.24 13.66 5.39
C HIS A 98 -3.02 12.37 6.19
N GLN A 99 -2.50 12.47 7.42
CA GLN A 99 -2.17 11.32 8.25
C GLN A 99 -3.44 10.61 8.73
N GLY A 100 -3.53 9.30 8.50
CA GLY A 100 -4.65 8.46 8.93
C GLY A 100 -5.99 8.83 8.30
N ARG A 101 -5.99 9.47 7.13
CA ARG A 101 -7.19 10.03 6.49
C ARG A 101 -7.82 9.11 5.44
N TYR A 102 -6.99 8.38 4.70
CA TYR A 102 -7.41 7.75 3.46
C TYR A 102 -7.68 6.25 3.63
N PRO A 103 -8.71 5.70 2.97
CA PRO A 103 -8.70 4.27 2.68
C PRO A 103 -7.45 3.97 1.82
N VAL A 104 -6.71 2.94 2.22
CA VAL A 104 -5.55 2.45 1.47
C VAL A 104 -5.89 1.07 0.95
N VAL A 105 -5.59 0.79 -0.31
CA VAL A 105 -5.58 -0.57 -0.87
C VAL A 105 -4.12 -0.95 -1.13
N PHE A 106 -3.67 -2.09 -0.61
CA PHE A 106 -2.28 -2.52 -0.74
C PHE A 106 -2.17 -3.95 -1.25
N LEU A 107 -1.48 -4.13 -2.37
CA LEU A 107 -1.20 -5.44 -2.94
C LEU A 107 0.31 -5.63 -3.10
N THR A 108 0.81 -6.80 -2.70
CA THR A 108 2.19 -7.21 -2.94
C THR A 108 2.21 -8.42 -3.86
N LEU A 109 2.78 -8.27 -5.05
CA LEU A 109 2.89 -9.36 -6.03
C LEU A 109 4.20 -10.16 -5.91
N LYS A 110 4.98 -9.94 -4.85
CA LYS A 110 6.31 -10.52 -4.61
C LYS A 110 6.36 -12.07 -4.65
N ASP A 111 5.24 -12.71 -4.31
CA ASP A 111 5.11 -14.17 -4.19
C ASP A 111 4.40 -14.82 -5.39
N VAL A 112 4.03 -14.03 -6.41
CA VAL A 112 3.42 -14.53 -7.66
C VAL A 112 4.51 -14.98 -8.63
N LYS A 113 5.24 -16.03 -8.24
CA LYS A 113 6.34 -16.64 -9.00
C LYS A 113 5.94 -18.04 -9.45
N THR A 114 5.01 -18.11 -10.38
CA THR A 114 4.39 -19.36 -10.80
C THR A 114 4.96 -19.85 -12.13
N LEU A 115 4.72 -21.12 -12.45
CA LEU A 115 5.24 -21.78 -13.66
C LEU A 115 4.19 -21.88 -14.78
N ASN A 116 2.94 -21.53 -14.49
CA ASN A 116 1.83 -21.56 -15.44
C ASN A 116 0.81 -20.46 -15.11
N TRP A 117 -0.07 -20.19 -16.07
CA TRP A 117 -1.11 -19.18 -15.98
C TRP A 117 -2.18 -19.48 -14.91
N GLU A 118 -2.55 -20.75 -14.73
CA GLU A 118 -3.60 -21.14 -13.79
C GLU A 118 -3.21 -20.81 -12.35
N ASP A 119 -1.99 -21.18 -11.95
CA ASP A 119 -1.42 -20.85 -10.65
C ASP A 119 -1.21 -19.33 -10.50
N CYS A 120 -0.75 -18.65 -11.56
CA CYS A 120 -0.57 -17.19 -11.55
C CYS A 120 -1.88 -16.49 -11.21
N LEU A 121 -2.93 -16.85 -11.93
CA LEU A 121 -4.26 -16.32 -11.74
C LEU A 121 -4.82 -16.71 -10.36
N GLY A 122 -4.57 -17.93 -9.91
CA GLY A 122 -4.92 -18.39 -8.55
C GLY A 122 -4.32 -17.50 -7.46
N HIS A 123 -3.01 -17.29 -7.49
CA HIS A 123 -2.32 -16.43 -6.52
C HIS A 123 -2.81 -14.98 -6.57
N ILE A 124 -3.11 -14.44 -7.76
CA ILE A 124 -3.69 -13.10 -7.88
C ILE A 124 -5.09 -13.04 -7.26
N LYS A 125 -5.91 -14.08 -7.42
CA LYS A 125 -7.23 -14.17 -6.78
C LYS A 125 -7.13 -14.25 -5.26
N ASP A 126 -6.15 -15.00 -4.74
CA ASP A 126 -5.87 -15.06 -3.30
C ASP A 126 -5.56 -13.66 -2.76
N LEU A 127 -4.60 -12.96 -3.37
CA LEU A 127 -4.20 -11.60 -2.96
C LEU A 127 -5.37 -10.59 -3.02
N ILE A 128 -6.20 -10.67 -4.07
CA ILE A 128 -7.40 -9.84 -4.18
C ILE A 128 -8.38 -10.18 -3.05
N SER A 129 -8.58 -11.46 -2.76
CA SER A 129 -9.54 -11.91 -1.75
C SER A 129 -9.11 -11.52 -0.34
N GLU A 130 -7.82 -11.65 -0.02
CA GLU A 130 -7.24 -11.17 1.24
C GLU A 130 -7.43 -9.66 1.43
N GLU A 131 -7.25 -8.88 0.36
CA GLU A 131 -7.45 -7.43 0.42
C GLU A 131 -8.94 -7.06 0.53
N PHE A 132 -9.83 -7.83 -0.09
CA PHE A 132 -11.28 -7.71 0.16
C PHE A 132 -11.62 -8.11 1.60
N GLU A 133 -11.02 -9.14 2.18
CA GLU A 133 -11.26 -9.50 3.57
C GLU A 133 -10.88 -8.36 4.52
N ARG A 134 -9.75 -7.70 4.25
CA ARG A 134 -9.29 -6.56 5.04
C ARG A 134 -10.26 -5.38 5.06
N HIS A 135 -11.06 -5.23 3.99
CA HIS A 135 -12.08 -4.18 3.87
C HIS A 135 -13.51 -4.70 4.09
N ALA A 136 -13.69 -5.88 4.72
CA ALA A 136 -15.00 -6.52 4.90
C ALA A 136 -16.04 -5.64 5.62
N GLY A 137 -15.62 -4.62 6.37
CA GLY A 137 -16.51 -3.60 6.94
C GLY A 137 -17.41 -2.90 5.90
N LEU A 138 -17.04 -2.90 4.62
CA LEU A 138 -17.89 -2.43 3.51
C LEU A 138 -19.20 -3.21 3.37
N LEU A 139 -19.26 -4.47 3.82
CA LEU A 139 -20.49 -5.26 3.77
C LEU A 139 -21.56 -4.74 4.74
N GLU A 140 -21.11 -4.14 5.85
CA GLU A 140 -21.97 -3.52 6.87
C GLU A 140 -22.25 -2.05 6.56
N ALA A 141 -21.44 -1.42 5.71
CA ALA A 141 -21.65 -0.05 5.29
C ALA A 141 -22.92 0.09 4.44
N ALA A 142 -23.74 1.11 4.73
CA ALA A 142 -24.89 1.49 3.91
C ALA A 142 -24.50 1.95 2.49
N ALA A 143 -23.21 2.09 2.22
CA ALA A 143 -22.69 2.51 0.94
C ALA A 143 -22.92 1.47 -0.15
N LEU A 144 -22.99 0.16 0.14
CA LEU A 144 -23.17 -0.86 -0.89
C LEU A 144 -24.63 -1.25 -1.07
N SER A 145 -25.07 -1.31 -2.33
CA SER A 145 -26.34 -1.97 -2.70
C SER A 145 -26.26 -3.49 -2.48
N GLU A 146 -27.40 -4.16 -2.38
CA GLU A 146 -27.45 -5.62 -2.18
C GLU A 146 -26.78 -6.40 -3.33
N GLN A 147 -26.84 -5.88 -4.56
CA GLN A 147 -26.13 -6.48 -5.71
C GLN A 147 -24.61 -6.36 -5.56
N GLU A 148 -24.12 -5.21 -5.08
CA GLU A 148 -22.69 -4.99 -4.83
C GLU A 148 -22.21 -5.84 -3.65
N LYS A 149 -22.99 -5.98 -2.59
CA LYS A 149 -22.67 -6.90 -1.48
C LYS A 149 -22.60 -8.35 -1.97
N LYS A 150 -23.52 -8.79 -2.83
CA LYS A 150 -23.45 -10.12 -3.45
C LYS A 150 -22.17 -10.28 -4.28
N ARG A 151 -21.81 -9.27 -5.08
CA ARG A 151 -20.56 -9.26 -5.87
C ARG A 151 -19.32 -9.30 -4.99
N TYR A 152 -19.30 -8.53 -3.92
CA TYR A 152 -18.23 -8.52 -2.93
C TYR A 152 -18.01 -9.91 -2.35
N ARG A 153 -19.09 -10.56 -1.89
CA ARG A 153 -19.04 -11.89 -1.28
C ARG A 153 -18.51 -12.96 -2.24
N ILE A 154 -18.90 -12.95 -3.51
CA ILE A 154 -18.41 -13.96 -4.47
C ILE A 154 -16.94 -13.74 -4.85
N ILE A 155 -16.44 -12.50 -4.83
CA ILE A 155 -15.00 -12.22 -5.03
C ILE A 155 -14.24 -12.70 -3.80
N LEU A 156 -14.69 -12.30 -2.60
CA LEU A 156 -14.10 -12.71 -1.32
C LEU A 156 -14.04 -14.23 -1.15
N SER A 157 -15.12 -14.94 -1.49
CA SER A 157 -15.20 -16.40 -1.38
C SER A 157 -14.57 -17.15 -2.56
N GLN A 158 -13.85 -16.43 -3.41
CA GLN A 158 -13.23 -16.89 -4.64
C GLN A 158 -14.11 -17.54 -5.72
N GLN A 159 -15.43 -17.37 -5.67
CA GLN A 159 -16.39 -18.00 -6.58
C GLN A 159 -16.79 -17.12 -7.77
N ALA A 160 -16.19 -15.93 -7.90
CA ALA A 160 -16.48 -15.03 -8.99
C ALA A 160 -15.89 -15.53 -10.33
N SER A 161 -16.54 -15.19 -11.45
CA SER A 161 -15.97 -15.39 -12.79
C SER A 161 -14.78 -14.45 -13.03
N GLN A 162 -13.93 -14.80 -14.00
CA GLN A 162 -12.67 -14.07 -14.27
C GLN A 162 -12.88 -12.56 -14.49
N ASN A 163 -13.90 -12.17 -15.25
CA ASN A 163 -14.23 -10.76 -15.50
C ASN A 163 -14.51 -9.95 -14.22
N TYR A 164 -14.99 -10.58 -13.14
CA TYR A 164 -15.17 -9.91 -11.85
C TYR A 164 -13.82 -9.65 -11.17
N TYR A 165 -12.86 -10.56 -11.28
CA TYR A 165 -11.50 -10.33 -10.76
C TYR A 165 -10.76 -9.26 -11.55
N GLU A 166 -10.87 -9.25 -12.88
CA GLU A 166 -10.31 -8.18 -13.73
C GLU A 166 -10.82 -6.79 -13.34
N SER A 167 -12.07 -6.71 -12.85
CA SER A 167 -12.69 -5.46 -12.39
C SER A 167 -12.65 -5.27 -10.87
N SER A 168 -12.08 -6.21 -10.11
CA SER A 168 -12.23 -6.28 -8.64
C SER A 168 -11.67 -5.05 -7.93
N LEU A 169 -10.45 -4.64 -8.29
CA LEU A 169 -9.83 -3.44 -7.73
C LEU A 169 -10.64 -2.19 -8.06
N LYS A 170 -11.11 -2.05 -9.31
CA LYS A 170 -11.98 -0.92 -9.68
C LYS A 170 -13.22 -0.87 -8.80
N TYR A 171 -13.86 -2.01 -8.53
CA TYR A 171 -15.00 -2.07 -7.63
C TYR A 171 -14.63 -1.67 -6.21
N LEU A 172 -13.57 -2.25 -5.65
CA LEU A 172 -13.13 -1.98 -4.29
C LEU A 172 -12.81 -0.50 -4.08
N LEU A 173 -12.07 0.12 -5.01
CA LEU A 173 -11.73 1.54 -4.95
C LEU A 173 -13.01 2.41 -4.95
N ALA A 174 -13.94 2.16 -5.87
CA ALA A 174 -15.19 2.93 -5.95
C ALA A 174 -16.06 2.76 -4.69
N TRP A 175 -16.10 1.55 -4.13
CA TRP A 175 -16.87 1.27 -2.93
C TRP A 175 -16.26 1.91 -1.68
N LEU A 176 -14.94 1.88 -1.54
CA LEU A 176 -14.22 2.56 -0.46
C LEU A 176 -14.40 4.08 -0.54
N GLU A 177 -14.29 4.67 -1.73
CA GLU A 177 -14.50 6.10 -1.94
C GLU A 177 -15.91 6.50 -1.54
N ARG A 178 -16.93 5.76 -2.00
CA ARG A 178 -18.33 6.02 -1.64
C ARG A 178 -18.63 5.83 -0.15
N ALA A 179 -18.00 4.85 0.49
CA ALA A 179 -18.22 4.57 1.91
C ALA A 179 -17.54 5.58 2.84
N THR A 180 -16.39 6.12 2.42
CA THR A 180 -15.55 6.98 3.27
C THR A 180 -15.66 8.46 2.92
N GLY A 181 -16.09 8.80 1.71
CA GLY A 181 -16.06 10.15 1.16
C GLY A 181 -14.67 10.65 0.77
N GLU A 182 -13.65 9.79 0.85
CA GLU A 182 -12.24 10.13 0.61
C GLU A 182 -11.69 9.37 -0.60
N GLN A 183 -10.77 9.99 -1.33
CA GLN A 183 -10.03 9.31 -2.40
C GLN A 183 -9.22 8.13 -1.83
N VAL A 184 -9.05 7.07 -2.63
CA VAL A 184 -8.33 5.86 -2.21
C VAL A 184 -6.88 5.91 -2.64
N VAL A 185 -5.96 5.59 -1.73
CA VAL A 185 -4.55 5.40 -2.05
C VAL A 185 -4.32 3.94 -2.43
N LEU A 186 -4.01 3.68 -3.70
CA LEU A 186 -3.63 2.35 -4.20
C LEU A 186 -2.11 2.19 -4.21
N LEU A 187 -1.61 1.22 -3.46
CA LEU A 187 -0.20 0.86 -3.38
C LEU A 187 -0.01 -0.55 -3.94
N ILE A 188 0.91 -0.70 -4.89
CA ILE A 188 1.24 -2.00 -5.50
C ILE A 188 2.75 -2.21 -5.39
N ASP A 189 3.17 -3.28 -4.71
CA ASP A 189 4.56 -3.68 -4.60
C ASP A 189 4.88 -4.84 -5.56
N GLU A 190 6.11 -4.84 -6.08
CA GLU A 190 6.65 -5.89 -6.98
C GLU A 190 5.72 -6.22 -8.17
N TYR A 191 5.08 -5.20 -8.74
CA TYR A 191 4.08 -5.33 -9.82
C TYR A 191 4.60 -6.06 -11.07
N ASP A 192 5.92 -6.06 -11.27
CA ASP A 192 6.62 -6.68 -12.38
C ASP A 192 6.87 -8.18 -12.17
N THR A 193 6.65 -8.72 -10.96
CA THR A 193 6.92 -10.13 -10.64
C THR A 193 6.10 -11.12 -11.48
N PRO A 194 4.76 -11.00 -11.59
CA PRO A 194 3.98 -11.90 -12.44
C PRO A 194 4.34 -11.79 -13.93
N ILE A 195 4.70 -10.59 -14.39
CA ILE A 195 5.10 -10.32 -15.78
C ILE A 195 6.41 -11.06 -16.08
N HIS A 196 7.38 -11.00 -15.16
CA HIS A 196 8.63 -11.73 -15.29
C HIS A 196 8.42 -13.25 -15.25
N ALA A 197 7.54 -13.75 -14.39
CA ALA A 197 7.20 -15.17 -14.34
C ALA A 197 6.60 -15.65 -15.67
N GLY A 198 5.61 -14.93 -16.22
CA GLY A 198 5.02 -15.24 -17.53
C GLY A 198 6.06 -15.23 -18.66
N TYR A 199 6.94 -14.22 -18.69
CA TYR A 199 8.02 -14.17 -19.68
C TYR A 199 9.01 -15.34 -19.58
N GLN A 200 9.36 -15.76 -18.36
CA GLN A 200 10.32 -16.85 -18.13
C GLN A 200 9.70 -18.24 -18.37
N SER A 201 8.43 -18.42 -18.03
CA SER A 201 7.73 -19.70 -18.07
C SER A 201 6.86 -19.90 -19.31
N GLY A 202 6.68 -18.86 -20.14
CA GLY A 202 6.07 -18.95 -21.47
C GLY A 202 4.55 -19.02 -21.47
N PHE A 203 3.88 -18.25 -20.60
CA PHE A 203 2.42 -18.14 -20.55
C PHE A 203 1.94 -16.68 -20.60
#